data_AF-F4B9C3-F1
#
_entry.id   AF-F4B9C3-F1
#
_cell.length_a   1.000
_cell.length_b   1.000
_cell.length_c   1.000
_cell.angle_alpha   90.00
_cell.angle_beta   90.00
_cell.angle_gamma   90.00
#
_symmetry.space_group_name_H-M   'P 1'
#
loop_
_entity.id
_entity.type
_entity.pdbx_description
1 polymer ?
#
loop_
_entity_poly.entity_id
_entity_poly.type
_entity_poly.pdbx_seq_one_letter_code
_entity_poly.pdbx_strand_id
1 'polypeptide(L)'
;MNLSLQFYIQGILFKLLQKYSSSNCFVYSVSTNSPFSFSGTSGRIKIRGEFRRKIKLHFSCGSVTSHVEYDLPRSMDELAKTVQEIEKEAEEKLHEVINNCELISLCETISGKTKVHVIKGKTLNLNDELKEEISFALFKHYGGRKVFFNLSEEEGIHVVNVIKNDKNKVYIQLFSPNQWKFWYLSEDYVVDEDLYAIMKKIHNSS
;
A
#
# COMPACT_ATOMS: atom_id res chain seq x y z
N MET A 1 22.31 -24.62 6.27
CA MET A 1 22.16 -23.26 5.72
C MET A 1 20.93 -23.10 4.83
N ASN A 2 20.72 -23.97 3.83
CA ASN A 2 19.57 -23.84 2.90
C ASN A 2 18.18 -23.87 3.58
N LEU A 3 17.96 -24.73 4.57
CA LEU A 3 16.71 -24.77 5.35
C LEU A 3 16.49 -23.48 6.16
N SER A 4 17.54 -22.93 6.78
CA SER A 4 17.46 -21.69 7.54
C SER A 4 17.09 -20.51 6.64
N LEU A 5 17.76 -20.37 5.49
CA LEU A 5 17.47 -19.31 4.52
C LEU A 5 16.05 -19.40 3.95
N GLN A 6 15.59 -20.62 3.67
CA GLN A 6 14.21 -20.88 3.25
C GLN A 6 13.19 -20.29 4.25
N PHE A 7 13.36 -20.58 5.55
CA PHE A 7 12.47 -20.05 6.59
C PHE A 7 12.52 -18.54 6.70
N TYR A 8 13.68 -17.91 6.51
CA TYR A 8 13.79 -16.44 6.52
C TYR A 8 13.03 -15.82 5.37
N ILE A 9 13.27 -16.23 4.12
CA ILE A 9 12.60 -15.63 2.95
C ILE A 9 11.09 -15.86 3.00
N GLN A 10 10.66 -17.05 3.43
CA GLN A 10 9.25 -17.33 3.66
C GLN A 10 8.68 -16.46 4.79
N GLY A 11 9.44 -16.23 5.86
CA GLY A 11 9.08 -15.34 6.97
C GLY A 11 8.90 -13.89 6.54
N ILE A 12 9.82 -13.35 5.73
CA ILE A 12 9.72 -12.00 5.16
C ILE A 12 8.44 -11.89 4.31
N LEU A 13 8.21 -12.83 3.40
CA LEU A 13 7.02 -12.84 2.55
C LEU A 13 5.74 -12.87 3.38
N PHE A 14 5.69 -13.71 4.42
CA PHE A 14 4.54 -13.82 5.30
C PHE A 14 4.30 -12.53 6.08
N LYS A 15 5.34 -11.93 6.65
CA LYS A 15 5.28 -10.66 7.38
C LYS A 15 4.75 -9.53 6.50
N LEU A 16 5.26 -9.40 5.27
CA LEU A 16 4.82 -8.41 4.29
C LEU A 16 3.35 -8.58 3.91
N LEU A 17 2.92 -9.81 3.59
CA LEU A 17 1.54 -10.10 3.25
C LEU A 17 0.62 -9.86 4.43
N GLN A 18 0.99 -10.29 5.63
CA GLN A 18 0.17 -10.09 6.82
C GLN A 18 0.00 -8.60 7.12
N LYS A 19 1.10 -7.83 7.13
CA LYS A 19 1.10 -6.38 7.36
C LYS A 19 0.18 -5.65 6.37
N TYR A 20 0.32 -5.95 5.07
CA TYR A 20 -0.52 -5.36 4.04
C TYR A 20 -1.99 -5.79 4.14
N SER A 21 -2.24 -7.07 4.39
CA SER A 21 -3.59 -7.63 4.49
C SER A 21 -4.37 -7.06 5.66
N SER A 22 -3.73 -6.95 6.83
CA SER A 22 -4.37 -6.40 8.02
C SER A 22 -4.75 -4.93 7.84
N SER A 23 -3.89 -4.15 7.16
CA SER A 23 -4.15 -2.73 6.93
C SER A 23 -5.26 -2.46 5.91
N ASN A 24 -5.59 -3.45 5.06
CA ASN A 24 -6.50 -3.26 3.92
C ASN A 24 -7.66 -4.27 3.88
N CYS A 25 -7.81 -5.06 4.96
CA CYS A 25 -8.81 -6.11 5.14
C CYS A 25 -8.86 -7.18 4.04
N PHE A 26 -7.77 -7.36 3.31
CA PHE A 26 -7.65 -8.46 2.35
C PHE A 26 -7.35 -9.77 3.08
N VAL A 27 -7.81 -10.88 2.51
CA VAL A 27 -7.33 -12.20 2.89
C VAL A 27 -6.10 -12.49 2.02
N TYR A 28 -5.00 -12.89 2.66
CA TYR A 28 -3.82 -13.36 1.92
C TYR A 28 -3.81 -14.87 1.77
N SER A 29 -3.12 -15.33 0.72
CA SER A 29 -2.80 -16.73 0.51
C SER A 29 -1.31 -16.89 0.24
N VAL A 30 -0.74 -18.03 0.62
CA VAL A 30 0.68 -18.36 0.40
C VAL A 30 0.77 -19.76 -0.19
N SER A 31 1.63 -19.93 -1.19
CA SER A 31 1.95 -21.20 -1.84
C SER A 31 3.46 -21.43 -1.86
N THR A 32 3.85 -22.68 -1.63
CA THR A 32 5.21 -23.16 -1.88
C THR A 32 5.24 -23.79 -3.26
N ASN A 33 5.92 -23.15 -4.21
CA ASN A 33 5.97 -23.60 -5.60
C ASN A 33 7.09 -24.63 -5.82
N SER A 34 8.17 -24.53 -5.04
CA SER A 34 9.28 -25.47 -5.02
C SER A 34 10.08 -25.29 -3.71
N PRO A 35 11.06 -26.17 -3.41
CA PRO A 35 11.94 -25.98 -2.26
C PRO A 35 12.73 -24.65 -2.26
N PHE A 36 12.81 -23.94 -3.39
CA PHE A 36 13.55 -22.69 -3.53
C PHE A 36 12.68 -21.50 -3.97
N SER A 37 11.35 -21.65 -3.99
CA SER A 37 10.44 -20.60 -4.43
C SER A 37 9.09 -20.63 -3.73
N PHE A 38 8.67 -19.45 -3.29
CA PHE A 38 7.41 -19.18 -2.63
C PHE A 38 6.67 -18.07 -3.35
N SER A 39 5.35 -18.07 -3.26
CA SER A 39 4.58 -16.91 -3.64
C SER A 39 3.41 -16.71 -2.69
N GLY A 40 2.93 -15.49 -2.59
CA GLY A 40 1.65 -15.24 -1.99
C GLY A 40 0.96 -14.05 -2.62
N THR A 41 -0.32 -13.94 -2.34
CA THR A 41 -1.20 -12.91 -2.88
C THR A 41 -2.01 -12.29 -1.76
N SER A 42 -2.31 -11.00 -1.90
CA SER A 42 -3.28 -10.28 -1.07
C SER A 42 -3.83 -9.14 -1.91
N GLY A 43 -5.15 -8.99 -1.99
CA GLY A 43 -5.76 -8.08 -2.96
C GLY A 43 -5.30 -8.40 -4.39
N ARG A 44 -4.78 -7.40 -5.11
CA ARG A 44 -4.13 -7.57 -6.43
C ARG A 44 -2.61 -7.71 -6.34
N ILE A 45 -2.04 -7.52 -5.16
CA ILE A 45 -0.61 -7.69 -4.91
C ILE A 45 -0.26 -9.17 -4.95
N LYS A 46 0.81 -9.48 -5.69
CA LYS A 46 1.49 -10.77 -5.66
C LYS A 46 2.96 -10.55 -5.31
N ILE A 47 3.44 -11.32 -4.33
CA ILE A 47 4.85 -11.36 -3.91
C ILE A 47 5.39 -12.75 -4.25
N ARG A 48 6.56 -12.83 -4.88
CA ARG A 48 7.25 -14.09 -5.20
C ARG A 48 8.67 -14.04 -4.68
N GLY A 49 9.03 -14.99 -3.81
CA GLY A 49 10.38 -15.18 -3.31
C GLY A 49 11.12 -16.31 -4.00
N GLU A 50 12.40 -16.11 -4.28
CA GLU A 50 13.32 -17.11 -4.83
C GLU A 50 14.69 -17.03 -4.16
N PHE A 51 15.37 -18.15 -3.92
CA PHE A 51 16.66 -18.15 -3.21
C PHE A 51 17.66 -19.22 -3.69
N ARG A 52 17.77 -19.43 -5.02
CA ARG A 52 18.63 -20.50 -5.57
C ARG A 52 20.10 -20.12 -5.72
N ARG A 53 20.38 -19.00 -6.38
CA ARG A 53 21.74 -18.43 -6.57
C ARG A 53 21.90 -17.08 -5.89
N LYS A 54 20.78 -16.39 -5.75
CA LYS A 54 20.58 -15.10 -5.13
C LYS A 54 19.23 -15.14 -4.45
N ILE A 55 19.05 -14.30 -3.45
CA ILE A 55 17.77 -14.03 -2.83
C ILE A 55 17.07 -12.98 -3.70
N LYS A 56 15.84 -13.26 -4.13
CA LYS A 56 15.01 -12.31 -4.88
C LYS A 56 13.61 -12.27 -4.29
N LEU A 57 13.06 -11.07 -4.12
CA LEU A 57 11.63 -10.87 -3.89
C LEU A 57 11.10 -10.01 -5.03
N HIS A 58 10.12 -10.55 -5.74
CA HIS A 58 9.42 -9.88 -6.83
C HIS A 58 8.03 -9.46 -6.34
N PHE A 59 7.68 -8.21 -6.59
CA PHE A 59 6.39 -7.60 -6.27
C PHE A 59 5.68 -7.27 -7.56
N SER A 60 4.40 -7.58 -7.66
CA SER A 60 3.61 -7.26 -8.84
C SER A 60 2.17 -6.92 -8.48
N CYS A 61 1.62 -5.92 -9.15
CA CYS A 61 0.21 -5.55 -9.16
C CYS A 61 -0.15 -5.12 -10.58
N GLY A 62 -0.96 -5.92 -11.28
CA GLY A 62 -1.26 -5.67 -12.69
C GLY A 62 0.04 -5.57 -13.53
N SER A 63 0.22 -4.42 -14.19
CA SER A 63 1.43 -4.10 -14.97
C SER A 63 2.57 -3.48 -14.15
N VAL A 64 2.33 -3.10 -12.89
CA VAL A 64 3.36 -2.51 -12.01
C VAL A 64 4.15 -3.64 -11.38
N THR A 65 5.48 -3.59 -11.53
CA THR A 65 6.39 -4.60 -10.98
C THR A 65 7.59 -3.94 -10.32
N SER A 66 8.04 -4.50 -9.21
CA SER A 66 9.29 -4.10 -8.54
C SER A 66 10.00 -5.33 -7.99
N HIS A 67 11.29 -5.22 -7.66
CA HIS A 67 12.04 -6.33 -7.08
C HIS A 67 13.19 -5.86 -6.21
N VAL A 68 13.61 -6.74 -5.31
CA VAL A 68 14.88 -6.64 -4.57
C VAL A 68 15.70 -7.89 -4.83
N GLU A 69 17.03 -7.76 -4.89
CA GLU A 69 17.95 -8.84 -5.21
C GLU A 69 19.22 -8.74 -4.37
N TYR A 70 19.59 -9.85 -3.71
CA TYR A 70 20.74 -9.94 -2.81
C TYR A 70 21.54 -11.21 -3.09
N ASP A 71 22.85 -11.15 -2.88
CA ASP A 71 23.69 -12.33 -2.91
C ASP A 71 23.39 -13.25 -1.72
N LEU A 72 23.71 -14.55 -1.86
CA LEU A 72 23.53 -15.50 -0.78
C LEU A 72 24.56 -15.22 0.33
N PRO A 73 24.13 -15.07 1.60
CA PRO A 73 25.04 -14.83 2.71
C PRO A 73 25.96 -16.02 2.93
N ARG A 74 27.22 -15.75 3.25
CA ARG A 74 28.28 -16.76 3.43
C ARG A 74 28.38 -17.27 4.87
N SER A 75 27.74 -16.58 5.81
CA SER A 75 27.74 -16.88 7.25
C SER A 75 26.39 -16.57 7.90
N MET A 76 26.18 -17.06 9.13
CA MET A 76 25.00 -16.71 9.94
C MET A 76 25.01 -15.24 10.38
N ASP A 77 26.21 -14.71 10.70
CA ASP A 77 26.59 -13.29 10.83
C ASP A 77 25.91 -12.38 9.80
N GLU A 78 26.25 -12.71 8.56
CA GLU A 78 25.84 -12.00 7.37
C GLU A 78 24.35 -12.19 7.09
N LEU A 79 23.83 -13.41 7.30
CA LEU A 79 22.42 -13.72 7.09
C LEU A 79 21.49 -12.81 7.90
N ALA A 80 21.78 -12.56 9.17
CA ALA A 80 20.93 -11.72 10.02
C ALA A 80 20.86 -10.27 9.51
N LYS A 81 22.00 -9.70 9.09
CA LYS A 81 22.07 -8.35 8.54
C LYS A 81 21.38 -8.26 7.19
N THR A 82 21.68 -9.19 6.29
CA THR A 82 21.06 -9.27 4.97
C THR A 82 19.54 -9.42 5.05
N VAL A 83 19.02 -10.21 6.01
CA VAL A 83 17.57 -10.34 6.23
C VAL A 83 16.94 -9.01 6.64
N GLN A 84 17.56 -8.24 7.54
CA GLN A 84 17.04 -6.92 7.96
C GLN A 84 17.04 -5.91 6.80
N GLU A 85 18.09 -5.90 5.99
CA GLU A 85 18.18 -5.05 4.80
C GLU A 85 17.12 -5.42 3.76
N ILE A 86 16.96 -6.72 3.48
CA ILE A 86 15.91 -7.22 2.59
C ILE A 86 14.53 -6.81 3.11
N GLU A 87 14.24 -6.97 4.40
CA GLU A 87 12.94 -6.60 4.95
C GLU A 87 12.62 -5.11 4.73
N LYS A 88 13.59 -4.23 5.03
CA LYS A 88 13.41 -2.79 4.84
C LYS A 88 13.16 -2.44 3.37
N GLU A 89 14.02 -2.89 2.47
CA GLU A 89 13.88 -2.55 1.05
C GLU A 89 12.63 -3.21 0.43
N ALA A 90 12.29 -4.43 0.86
CA ALA A 90 11.07 -5.11 0.44
C ALA A 90 9.80 -4.36 0.86
N GLU A 91 9.79 -3.78 2.07
CA GLU A 91 8.72 -2.90 2.52
C GLU A 91 8.60 -1.66 1.61
N GLU A 92 9.72 -0.99 1.31
CA GLU A 92 9.76 0.15 0.40
C GLU A 92 9.26 -0.20 -1.02
N LYS A 93 9.67 -1.36 -1.57
CA LYS A 93 9.19 -1.81 -2.88
C LYS A 93 7.72 -2.20 -2.87
N LEU A 94 7.24 -2.81 -1.79
CA LEU A 94 5.84 -3.14 -1.64
C LEU A 94 4.98 -1.88 -1.61
N HIS A 95 5.42 -0.84 -0.91
CA HIS A 95 4.78 0.48 -0.91
C HIS A 95 4.65 1.07 -2.30
N GLU A 96 5.76 1.10 -3.04
CA GLU A 96 5.80 1.61 -4.41
C GLU A 96 4.75 0.91 -5.28
N VAL A 97 4.67 -0.43 -5.21
CA VAL A 97 3.71 -1.20 -6.00
C VAL A 97 2.26 -0.93 -5.57
N ILE A 98 1.98 -0.84 -4.27
CA ILE A 98 0.63 -0.55 -3.74
C ILE A 98 0.17 0.84 -4.21
N ASN A 99 1.01 1.85 -4.04
CA ASN A 99 0.67 3.24 -4.36
C ASN A 99 0.34 3.44 -5.84
N ASN A 100 1.02 2.71 -6.72
CA ASN A 100 0.89 2.88 -8.17
C ASN A 100 -0.22 2.04 -8.81
N CYS A 101 -0.74 1.02 -8.13
CA CYS A 101 -1.67 0.07 -8.76
C CYS A 101 -2.86 -0.33 -7.90
N GLU A 102 -2.68 -0.44 -6.59
CA GLU A 102 -3.73 -0.99 -5.75
C GLU A 102 -4.72 0.11 -5.36
N LEU A 103 -5.97 -0.11 -5.77
CA LEU A 103 -7.10 0.60 -5.19
C LEU A 103 -7.41 -0.05 -3.86
N ILE A 104 -7.13 0.68 -2.79
CA ILE A 104 -7.37 0.20 -1.44
C ILE A 104 -8.89 0.03 -1.23
N SER A 105 -9.26 -0.77 -0.23
CA SER A 105 -10.66 -1.06 0.08
C SER A 105 -11.13 -0.36 1.35
N LEU A 106 -12.41 -0.01 1.40
CA LEU A 106 -13.12 0.26 2.64
C LEU A 106 -13.51 -1.07 3.29
N CYS A 107 -13.21 -1.21 4.58
CA CYS A 107 -13.60 -2.38 5.35
C CYS A 107 -14.95 -2.12 6.00
N GLU A 108 -15.98 -2.87 5.61
CA GLU A 108 -17.27 -2.82 6.27
C GLU A 108 -17.49 -4.10 7.06
N THR A 109 -17.77 -3.99 8.36
CA THR A 109 -18.16 -5.15 9.16
C THR A 109 -19.67 -5.22 9.25
N ILE A 110 -20.28 -6.20 8.57
CA ILE A 110 -21.72 -6.42 8.60
C ILE A 110 -21.98 -7.77 9.24
N SER A 111 -22.69 -7.78 10.38
CA SER A 111 -23.09 -9.00 11.11
C SER A 111 -21.91 -9.94 11.41
N GLY A 112 -20.78 -9.40 11.86
CA GLY A 112 -19.58 -10.17 12.20
C GLY A 112 -18.75 -10.66 11.01
N LYS A 113 -19.13 -10.31 9.77
CA LYS A 113 -18.34 -10.59 8.56
C LYS A 113 -17.75 -9.29 8.02
N THR A 114 -16.43 -9.23 7.88
CA THR A 114 -15.75 -8.12 7.20
C THR A 114 -15.87 -8.30 5.70
N LYS A 115 -16.51 -7.35 5.03
CA LYS A 115 -16.56 -7.22 3.58
C LYS A 115 -15.61 -6.13 3.12
N VAL A 116 -14.96 -6.43 2.01
CA VAL A 116 -13.98 -5.57 1.36
C VAL A 116 -14.69 -4.84 0.22
N HIS A 117 -14.82 -3.52 0.34
CA HIS A 117 -15.45 -2.67 -0.67
C HIS A 117 -14.38 -1.83 -1.38
N VAL A 118 -13.98 -2.27 -2.57
CA VAL A 118 -13.09 -1.48 -3.44
C VAL A 118 -13.90 -0.34 -4.08
N ILE A 119 -13.41 0.89 -3.98
CA ILE A 119 -14.00 2.04 -4.65
C ILE A 119 -13.59 1.99 -6.13
N LYS A 120 -14.52 1.58 -6.99
CA LYS A 120 -14.34 1.62 -8.46
C LYS A 120 -14.64 3.02 -8.98
N GLY A 121 -13.82 3.51 -9.90
CA GLY A 121 -13.99 4.82 -10.50
C GLY A 121 -12.80 5.28 -11.35
N LYS A 122 -12.87 6.53 -11.80
CA LYS A 122 -11.79 7.20 -12.53
C LYS A 122 -10.88 7.92 -11.53
N THR A 123 -9.58 7.61 -11.55
CA THR A 123 -8.56 8.42 -10.88
C THR A 123 -8.45 9.76 -11.60
N LEU A 124 -8.54 10.86 -10.84
CA LEU A 124 -8.52 12.21 -11.36
C LEU A 124 -7.09 12.72 -11.44
N ASN A 125 -6.75 13.36 -12.56
CA ASN A 125 -5.51 14.11 -12.69
C ASN A 125 -5.75 15.55 -12.22
N LEU A 126 -5.21 15.89 -11.05
CA LEU A 126 -5.42 17.20 -10.43
C LEU A 126 -4.30 18.17 -10.83
N ASN A 127 -4.67 19.43 -11.08
CA ASN A 127 -3.70 20.51 -11.21
C ASN A 127 -3.09 20.87 -9.84
N ASP A 128 -2.01 21.65 -9.84
CA ASP A 128 -1.27 21.92 -8.60
C ASP A 128 -2.06 22.80 -7.62
N GLU A 129 -2.89 23.72 -8.13
CA GLU A 129 -3.81 24.52 -7.31
C GLU A 129 -4.78 23.65 -6.50
N LEU A 130 -5.43 22.66 -7.14
CA LEU A 130 -6.33 21.74 -6.43
C LEU A 130 -5.58 20.85 -5.45
N LYS A 131 -4.35 20.43 -5.77
CA LYS A 131 -3.52 19.66 -4.82
C LYS A 131 -3.18 20.49 -3.59
N GLU A 132 -2.85 21.77 -3.76
CA GLU A 132 -2.59 22.69 -2.65
C GLU A 132 -3.84 22.92 -1.80
N GLU A 133 -5.00 23.19 -2.42
CA GLU A 133 -6.28 23.34 -1.74
C GLU A 133 -6.62 22.09 -0.89
N ILE A 134 -6.52 20.90 -1.49
CA ILE A 134 -6.77 19.63 -0.78
C ILE A 134 -5.77 19.44 0.36
N SER A 135 -4.47 19.69 0.12
CA SER A 135 -3.43 19.52 1.15
C SER A 135 -3.69 20.42 2.34
N PHE A 136 -4.07 21.67 2.09
CA PHE A 136 -4.36 22.65 3.13
C PHE A 136 -5.61 22.29 3.93
N ALA A 137 -6.69 21.88 3.27
CA ALA A 137 -7.91 21.45 3.96
C ALA A 137 -7.67 20.18 4.79
N LEU A 138 -6.93 19.20 4.26
CA LEU A 138 -6.56 18.01 5.02
C LEU A 138 -5.63 18.33 6.20
N PHE A 139 -4.70 19.28 6.04
CA PHE A 139 -3.85 19.75 7.14
C PHE A 139 -4.68 20.27 8.31
N LYS A 140 -5.72 21.09 8.03
CA LYS A 140 -6.66 21.56 9.06
C LYS A 140 -7.46 20.40 9.66
N HIS A 141 -8.05 19.56 8.81
CA HIS A 141 -8.85 18.42 9.21
C HIS A 141 -8.12 17.48 10.19
N TYR A 142 -6.81 17.28 9.97
CA TYR A 142 -5.96 16.45 10.83
C TYR A 142 -5.22 17.22 11.93
N GLY A 143 -5.65 18.43 12.27
CA GLY A 143 -5.11 19.19 13.41
C GLY A 143 -3.65 19.61 13.25
N GLY A 144 -3.25 19.98 12.03
CA GLY A 144 -1.92 20.51 11.73
C GLY A 144 -0.86 19.45 11.36
N ARG A 145 -1.28 18.21 11.06
CA ARG A 145 -0.38 17.20 10.49
C ARG A 145 -0.06 17.52 9.04
N LYS A 146 1.21 17.41 8.65
CA LYS A 146 1.64 17.65 7.27
C LYS A 146 0.97 16.65 6.31
N VAL A 147 0.51 17.18 5.17
CA VAL A 147 -0.15 16.42 4.11
C VAL A 147 0.60 16.62 2.80
N PHE A 148 0.84 15.54 2.07
CA PHE A 148 1.63 15.55 0.83
C PHE A 148 0.92 14.82 -0.30
N PHE A 149 1.06 15.32 -1.53
CA PHE A 149 0.73 14.56 -2.75
C PHE A 149 1.92 13.77 -3.29
N ASN A 150 3.10 13.99 -2.71
CA ASN A 150 4.32 13.26 -3.03
C ASN A 150 4.55 12.16 -1.97
N LEU A 151 5.01 11.00 -2.41
CA LEU A 151 5.29 9.82 -1.59
C LEU A 151 6.74 9.77 -1.09
N SER A 152 7.57 10.77 -1.42
CA SER A 152 8.98 10.82 -1.01
C SER A 152 9.20 11.21 0.45
N GLU A 153 8.19 11.76 1.12
CA GLU A 153 8.32 12.16 2.53
C GLU A 153 8.13 10.95 3.45
N GLU A 154 9.01 10.78 4.43
CA GLU A 154 8.94 9.64 5.36
C GLU A 154 7.88 9.82 6.45
N GLU A 155 7.50 11.06 6.75
CA GLU A 155 6.54 11.40 7.80
C GLU A 155 5.36 12.20 7.25
N GLY A 156 4.15 11.89 7.74
CA GLY A 156 2.94 12.65 7.45
C GLY A 156 1.78 11.80 6.94
N ILE A 157 0.83 12.47 6.30
CA ILE A 157 -0.28 11.84 5.58
C ILE A 157 -0.10 12.12 4.09
N HIS A 158 -0.23 11.10 3.27
CA HIS A 158 -0.03 11.19 1.82
C HIS A 158 -1.37 10.99 1.11
N VAL A 159 -1.68 11.88 0.19
CA VAL A 159 -2.77 11.71 -0.76
C VAL A 159 -2.25 10.87 -1.92
N VAL A 160 -2.74 9.64 -2.02
CA VAL A 160 -2.29 8.68 -3.04
C VAL A 160 -3.09 8.86 -4.33
N ASN A 161 -4.42 8.91 -4.22
CA ASN A 161 -5.33 9.03 -5.35
C ASN A 161 -6.55 9.87 -4.97
N VAL A 162 -7.10 10.59 -5.94
CA VAL A 162 -8.46 11.16 -5.84
C VAL A 162 -9.32 10.49 -6.89
N ILE A 163 -10.40 9.85 -6.47
CA ILE A 163 -11.22 8.96 -7.30
C ILE A 163 -12.63 9.52 -7.38
N LYS A 164 -13.15 9.63 -8.60
CA LYS A 164 -14.58 9.83 -8.84
C LYS A 164 -15.22 8.50 -9.18
N ASN A 165 -16.12 8.01 -8.34
CA ASN A 165 -16.75 6.70 -8.52
C ASN A 165 -17.89 6.76 -9.56
N ASP A 166 -18.43 5.58 -9.90
CA ASP A 166 -19.51 5.45 -10.90
C ASP A 166 -20.83 6.14 -10.47
N LYS A 167 -20.96 6.52 -9.20
CA LYS A 167 -22.09 7.30 -8.65
C LYS A 167 -21.77 8.80 -8.58
N ASN A 168 -20.74 9.25 -9.29
CA ASN A 168 -20.23 10.62 -9.31
C ASN A 168 -19.71 11.13 -7.95
N LYS A 169 -19.46 10.25 -6.96
CA LYS A 169 -18.95 10.64 -5.64
C LYS A 169 -17.43 10.71 -5.63
N VAL A 170 -16.89 11.70 -4.93
CA VAL A 170 -15.45 11.90 -4.77
C VAL A 170 -14.93 11.17 -3.53
N TYR A 171 -13.78 10.52 -3.69
CA TYR A 171 -13.03 9.87 -2.63
C TYR A 171 -11.58 10.30 -2.68
N ILE A 172 -10.96 10.49 -1.52
CA ILE A 172 -9.54 10.77 -1.39
C ILE A 172 -8.90 9.58 -0.69
N GLN A 173 -8.01 8.88 -1.40
CA GLN A 173 -7.20 7.79 -0.86
C GLN A 173 -6.01 8.40 -0.12
N LEU A 174 -5.85 7.98 1.13
CA LEU A 174 -4.81 8.45 2.03
C LEU A 174 -3.93 7.31 2.50
N PHE A 175 -2.68 7.65 2.82
CA PHE A 175 -1.69 6.75 3.38
C PHE A 175 -0.89 7.43 4.50
N SER A 176 -0.53 6.68 5.55
CA SER A 176 0.39 7.13 6.58
C SER A 176 1.56 6.13 6.73
N PRO A 177 2.79 6.52 6.37
CA PRO A 177 3.98 5.68 6.48
C PRO A 177 4.21 5.16 7.90
N ASN A 178 4.11 6.06 8.88
CA ASN A 178 4.36 5.74 10.29
C ASN A 178 3.42 4.67 10.85
N GLN A 179 2.19 4.61 10.36
CA GLN A 179 1.18 3.65 10.82
C GLN A 179 1.01 2.46 9.87
N TRP A 180 1.67 2.49 8.71
CA TRP A 180 1.42 1.56 7.60
C TRP A 180 -0.07 1.41 7.29
N LYS A 181 -0.79 2.52 7.26
CA LYS A 181 -2.25 2.53 7.17
C LYS A 181 -2.70 3.24 5.92
N PHE A 182 -3.58 2.59 5.17
CA PHE A 182 -4.29 3.18 4.04
C PHE A 182 -5.78 3.34 4.41
N TRP A 183 -6.41 4.40 3.91
CA TRP A 183 -7.85 4.60 4.09
C TRP A 183 -8.42 5.55 3.04
N TYR A 184 -9.74 5.71 3.03
CA TYR A 184 -10.42 6.71 2.22
C TYR A 184 -11.15 7.72 3.08
N LEU A 185 -11.17 8.96 2.61
CA LEU A 185 -12.22 9.91 2.93
C LEU A 185 -13.23 9.91 1.78
N SER A 186 -14.51 9.89 2.14
CA SER A 186 -15.63 9.96 1.20
C SER A 186 -16.38 11.26 1.43
N GLU A 187 -16.84 11.90 0.34
CA GLU A 187 -17.61 13.16 0.43
C GLU A 187 -18.83 13.06 1.36
N ASP A 188 -19.38 11.86 1.57
CA ASP A 188 -20.56 11.64 2.41
C ASP A 188 -20.27 11.76 3.92
N TYR A 189 -19.01 11.59 4.34
CA TYR A 189 -18.62 11.51 5.75
C TYR A 189 -17.69 12.65 6.20
N VAL A 190 -17.42 13.61 5.31
CA VAL A 190 -16.60 14.78 5.64
C VAL A 190 -17.47 15.83 6.33
N VAL A 191 -17.17 16.11 7.59
CA VAL A 191 -17.84 17.13 8.40
C VAL A 191 -17.14 18.49 8.30
N ASP A 192 -15.87 18.50 7.87
CA ASP A 192 -15.07 19.72 7.69
C ASP A 192 -15.55 20.50 6.46
N GLU A 193 -15.97 21.76 6.66
CA GLU A 193 -16.59 22.58 5.62
C GLU A 193 -15.64 22.90 4.47
N ASP A 194 -14.36 23.19 4.76
CA ASP A 194 -13.34 23.50 3.75
C ASP A 194 -13.09 22.28 2.85
N LEU A 195 -12.87 21.12 3.47
CA LEU A 195 -12.63 19.87 2.74
C LEU A 195 -13.87 19.44 1.95
N TYR A 196 -15.07 19.60 2.53
CA TYR A 196 -16.32 19.31 1.84
C TYR A 196 -16.51 20.22 0.61
N ALA A 197 -16.24 21.52 0.74
CA ALA A 197 -16.34 22.48 -0.37
C ALA A 197 -15.39 22.11 -1.51
N ILE A 198 -14.15 21.70 -1.21
CA ILE A 198 -13.20 21.25 -2.22
C ILE A 198 -13.66 19.95 -2.89
N MET A 199 -14.13 18.96 -2.11
CA MET A 199 -14.65 17.71 -2.67
C MET A 199 -15.87 17.97 -3.57
N LYS A 200 -16.72 18.95 -3.24
CA LYS A 200 -17.83 19.40 -4.10
C LYS A 200 -17.37 20.16 -5.35
N LYS A 201 -16.34 21.00 -5.25
CA LYS A 201 -15.71 21.62 -6.42
C LYS A 201 -15.23 20.56 -7.41
N ILE A 202 -14.57 19.51 -6.91
CA ILE A 202 -14.10 18.37 -7.73
C ILE A 202 -15.29 17.57 -8.28
N HIS A 203 -16.33 17.34 -7.49
CA HIS A 203 -17.56 16.66 -7.92
C HIS A 203 -18.19 17.35 -9.13
N ASN A 204 -18.22 18.67 -9.14
CA ASN A 204 -18.81 19.47 -10.20
C ASN A 204 -17.87 19.70 -11.39
N SER A 205 -16.57 19.44 -11.21
CA SER A 205 -15.58 19.50 -12.29
C SER A 205 -15.72 18.24 -13.16
N SER A 206 -15.84 18.44 -14.48
CA SER A 206 -16.04 17.38 -15.48
C SER A 206 -14.83 17.24 -16.39
#